data_AF-A0A8C2K0N2-F1
#
_entry.id   AF-A0A8C2K0N2-F1
#
_cell.length_a   1.000
_cell.length_b   1.000
_cell.length_c   1.000
_cell.angle_alpha   90.00
_cell.angle_beta   90.00
_cell.angle_gamma   90.00
#
_symmetry.space_group_name_H-M   'P 1'
#
loop_
_entity.id
_entity.type
_entity.pdbx_description
1 polymer ?
#
loop_
_entity_poly.entity_id
_entity_poly.type
_entity_poly.pdbx_seq_one_letter_code
_entity_poly.pdbx_strand_id
1 'polypeptide(L)'
;MADSMMSKAATMEIPISSNGDSRNLAEDDSLEQDAKIQWSLREKVGSPAGLRDLQQVMVSGPNLNETSIVSGGYGGTTEGIIPTSSIKGPAVRLNTDFLGNRRIPNEGQGSNMHHGGSNSSMTAEEATRGVAVEKFDIVKKWGLNTYKCTKQMISERFGRGSRTVDLELEAQIEVLRETKRKYENVLHLARALTNHFYSMVQTQHALGDTFADLSQKSPELRDEFGYNAETQKLLCKNGETLLGAINFFVSSINTLVNKTMEDTLMTIKMYENARLEFDAYRADLEELNMGPRDAVTMARIEAAQQQYQIHKDKYERLRSDVSIKLKFLEENKVKVMHKQLLLFHNAISAYFAGNQQQLEQTLKQFNIKLKPPGADKPSWLEEQ
;
A
#
# COMPACT_ATOMS: atom_id res chain seq x y z
N MET A 1 -4.88 40.91 -51.98
CA MET A 1 -4.40 39.52 -51.83
C MET A 1 -3.80 39.46 -50.43
N ALA A 2 -4.66 39.24 -49.42
CA ALA A 2 -4.91 37.96 -48.73
C ALA A 2 -3.76 37.62 -47.76
N ASP A 3 -3.94 37.31 -46.48
CA ASP A 3 -5.11 37.36 -45.60
C ASP A 3 -4.59 37.36 -44.15
N SER A 4 -5.31 38.04 -43.26
CA SER A 4 -5.06 38.10 -41.81
C SER A 4 -5.82 36.95 -41.14
N MET A 5 -5.14 36.07 -40.40
CA MET A 5 -5.80 35.07 -39.56
C MET A 5 -5.57 35.36 -38.08
N MET A 6 -6.51 36.09 -37.50
CA MET A 6 -6.76 36.15 -36.06
C MET A 6 -7.35 34.82 -35.58
N SER A 7 -6.77 34.26 -34.52
CA SER A 7 -7.32 33.15 -33.74
C SER A 7 -8.73 33.46 -33.24
N LYS A 8 -9.72 32.71 -33.71
CA LYS A 8 -11.07 32.67 -33.15
C LYS A 8 -11.15 31.49 -32.19
N ALA A 9 -11.49 31.78 -30.92
CA ALA A 9 -11.88 30.80 -29.93
C ALA A 9 -13.15 30.06 -30.41
N ALA A 10 -13.12 28.73 -30.38
CA ALA A 10 -14.29 27.90 -30.65
C ALA A 10 -15.07 27.71 -29.34
N THR A 11 -16.12 28.52 -29.18
CA THR A 11 -17.21 28.25 -28.23
C THR A 11 -18.08 27.16 -28.84
N MET A 12 -18.04 25.94 -28.30
CA MET A 12 -19.02 24.90 -28.63
C MET A 12 -20.22 25.04 -27.69
N GLU A 13 -21.29 25.63 -28.21
CA GLU A 13 -22.62 25.59 -27.60
C GLU A 13 -23.19 24.17 -27.74
N ILE A 14 -23.66 23.61 -26.62
CA ILE A 14 -24.38 22.33 -26.59
C ILE A 14 -25.88 22.65 -26.77
N PRO A 15 -26.56 22.17 -27.82
CA PRO A 15 -27.99 22.40 -27.96
C PRO A 15 -28.78 21.52 -26.99
N ILE A 16 -29.63 22.16 -26.19
CA ILE A 16 -30.65 21.53 -25.35
C ILE A 16 -31.89 21.30 -26.23
N SER A 17 -32.23 20.05 -26.53
CA SER A 17 -33.52 19.69 -27.13
C SER A 17 -34.47 19.10 -26.08
N SER A 18 -35.64 19.73 -25.97
CA SER A 18 -36.78 19.42 -25.10
C SER A 18 -37.64 18.25 -25.64
N ASN A 19 -38.05 17.37 -24.72
CA ASN A 19 -39.20 16.44 -24.69
C ASN A 19 -39.77 15.76 -25.96
N GLY A 20 -39.91 14.42 -25.88
CA GLY A 20 -41.11 13.71 -26.39
C GLY A 20 -40.90 12.33 -27.02
N ASP A 21 -41.46 11.30 -26.37
CA ASP A 21 -41.85 9.96 -26.85
C ASP A 21 -40.83 8.79 -26.96
N SER A 22 -40.96 7.89 -25.98
CA SER A 22 -40.43 6.54 -25.92
C SER A 22 -41.11 5.59 -26.92
N ARG A 23 -40.33 4.77 -27.64
CA ARG A 23 -40.69 3.38 -28.01
C ARG A 23 -39.51 2.62 -28.62
N ASN A 24 -39.15 1.51 -27.98
CA ASN A 24 -38.34 0.37 -28.46
C ASN A 24 -36.96 0.67 -29.05
N LEU A 25 -35.92 0.62 -28.21
CA LEU A 25 -34.55 0.29 -28.65
C LEU A 25 -34.01 -0.81 -27.72
N ALA A 26 -33.49 -1.87 -28.35
CA ALA A 26 -33.05 -3.10 -27.71
C ALA A 26 -31.85 -2.86 -26.79
N GLU A 27 -31.84 -3.55 -25.64
CA GLU A 27 -30.72 -3.64 -24.72
C GLU A 27 -29.54 -4.32 -25.44
N ASP A 28 -28.43 -3.59 -25.61
CA ASP A 28 -27.19 -4.13 -26.18
C ASP A 28 -26.40 -4.86 -25.08
N ASP A 29 -26.76 -6.14 -24.88
CA ASP A 29 -26.13 -7.07 -23.93
C ASP A 29 -24.78 -7.66 -24.42
N SER A 30 -24.24 -7.16 -25.54
CA SER A 30 -23.07 -7.78 -26.21
C SER A 30 -21.82 -7.82 -25.31
N LEU A 31 -21.62 -6.81 -24.45
CA LEU A 31 -20.45 -6.73 -23.56
C LEU A 31 -20.53 -7.66 -22.34
N GLU A 32 -21.74 -7.93 -21.85
CA GLU A 32 -21.95 -8.84 -20.72
C GLU A 32 -21.87 -10.31 -21.19
N GLN A 33 -22.27 -10.56 -22.44
CA GLN A 33 -22.17 -11.87 -23.08
C GLN A 33 -20.72 -12.25 -23.42
N ASP A 34 -19.90 -11.29 -23.88
CA ASP A 34 -18.47 -11.52 -24.15
C ASP A 34 -17.67 -11.88 -22.90
N ALA A 35 -17.96 -11.22 -21.76
CA ALA A 35 -17.36 -11.57 -20.48
C ALA A 35 -17.76 -12.99 -20.06
N LYS A 36 -19.04 -13.37 -20.21
CA LYS A 36 -19.56 -14.68 -19.83
C LYS A 36 -19.02 -15.82 -20.71
N ILE A 37 -18.81 -15.55 -22.00
CA ILE A 37 -18.19 -16.48 -22.96
C ILE A 37 -16.72 -16.71 -22.61
N GLN A 38 -15.99 -15.65 -22.23
CA GLN A 38 -14.57 -15.77 -21.83
C GLN A 38 -14.39 -16.59 -20.55
N TRP A 39 -15.30 -16.45 -19.58
CA TRP A 39 -15.34 -17.27 -18.37
C TRP A 39 -15.67 -18.75 -18.66
N SER A 40 -16.63 -19.03 -19.56
CA SER A 40 -17.01 -20.41 -19.93
C SER A 40 -15.92 -21.13 -20.74
N LEU A 41 -15.19 -20.40 -21.60
CA LEU A 41 -14.09 -20.96 -22.39
C LEU A 41 -12.90 -21.38 -21.51
N ARG A 42 -12.67 -20.67 -20.40
CA ARG A 42 -11.63 -20.98 -19.41
C ARG A 42 -12.00 -22.17 -18.51
N GLU A 43 -13.28 -22.46 -18.33
CA GLU A 43 -13.78 -23.61 -17.58
C GLU A 43 -13.74 -24.92 -18.41
N LYS A 44 -13.86 -24.81 -19.74
CA LYS A 44 -13.83 -25.96 -20.67
C LYS A 44 -12.43 -26.44 -21.06
N VAL A 45 -11.38 -25.67 -20.81
CA VAL A 45 -9.98 -26.08 -21.04
C VAL A 45 -9.39 -26.49 -19.70
N GLY A 46 -9.45 -27.79 -19.40
CA GLY A 46 -9.05 -28.37 -18.12
C GLY A 46 -7.65 -27.96 -17.66
N SER A 47 -7.56 -27.53 -16.40
CA SER A 47 -6.29 -27.29 -15.69
C SER A 47 -5.57 -28.62 -15.40
N PRO A 48 -4.23 -28.70 -15.54
CA PRO A 48 -3.47 -29.89 -15.20
C PRO A 48 -3.55 -30.21 -13.71
N ALA A 49 -3.64 -31.50 -13.39
CA ALA A 49 -3.71 -32.05 -12.05
C ALA A 49 -2.40 -31.78 -11.27
N GLY A 50 -2.34 -30.66 -10.56
CA GLY A 50 -1.27 -30.33 -9.61
C GLY A 50 -1.66 -29.35 -8.52
N LEU A 51 -2.93 -28.90 -8.48
CA LEU A 51 -3.40 -27.82 -7.61
C LEU A 51 -4.24 -28.28 -6.40
N ARG A 52 -4.40 -29.60 -6.19
CA ARG A 52 -5.23 -30.13 -5.10
C ARG A 52 -4.56 -30.09 -3.72
N ASP A 53 -3.23 -29.96 -3.65
CA ASP A 53 -2.51 -29.95 -2.36
C ASP A 53 -2.28 -28.56 -1.75
N LEU A 54 -2.55 -27.46 -2.47
CA LEU A 54 -2.40 -26.11 -1.90
C LEU A 54 -3.62 -25.61 -1.12
N GLN A 55 -4.77 -26.30 -1.22
CA GLN A 55 -6.00 -25.88 -0.54
C GLN A 55 -6.01 -26.30 0.95
N GLN A 56 -5.09 -27.17 1.37
CA GLN A 56 -5.02 -27.69 2.74
C GLN A 56 -4.01 -26.96 3.64
N VAL A 57 -3.18 -26.06 3.10
CA VAL A 57 -2.09 -25.37 3.86
C VAL A 57 -2.43 -23.91 4.20
N MET A 58 -3.60 -23.39 3.80
CA MET A 58 -3.98 -21.98 4.03
C MET A 58 -5.16 -21.77 5.00
N VAL A 59 -5.53 -22.76 5.82
CA VAL A 59 -6.52 -22.56 6.90
C VAL A 59 -5.77 -22.18 8.19
N SER A 60 -5.34 -20.92 8.29
CA SER A 60 -5.00 -20.23 9.55
C SER A 60 -4.76 -18.74 9.28
N GLY A 61 -5.82 -18.02 8.93
CA GLY A 61 -5.86 -16.55 8.94
C GLY A 61 -7.06 -16.11 9.77
N PRO A 62 -6.95 -15.10 10.65
CA PRO A 62 -7.99 -14.78 11.61
C PRO A 62 -9.26 -14.28 10.92
N ASN A 63 -10.38 -14.94 11.21
CA ASN A 63 -11.73 -14.50 10.87
C ASN A 63 -12.09 -13.28 11.76
N LEU A 64 -12.48 -12.16 11.15
CA LEU A 64 -12.81 -10.91 11.84
C LEU A 64 -14.29 -10.55 11.64
N ASN A 65 -15.17 -11.52 11.79
CA ASN A 65 -16.59 -11.31 11.97
C ASN A 65 -16.92 -11.22 13.47
N GLU A 66 -16.45 -10.17 14.15
CA GLU A 66 -17.00 -9.62 15.40
C GLU A 66 -15.94 -8.72 16.06
N THR A 67 -16.12 -7.40 15.98
CA THR A 67 -15.69 -6.47 17.04
C THR A 67 -16.41 -5.15 16.85
N SER A 68 -17.42 -4.97 17.69
CA SER A 68 -18.11 -3.72 17.96
C SER A 68 -17.13 -2.62 18.37
N ILE A 69 -17.24 -1.43 17.75
CA ILE A 69 -16.52 -0.23 18.18
C ILE A 69 -17.43 0.56 19.12
N VAL A 70 -17.08 0.60 20.41
CA VAL A 70 -17.63 1.54 21.39
C VAL A 70 -16.89 2.87 21.28
N SER A 71 -17.67 3.93 21.09
CA SER A 71 -17.24 5.34 21.11
C SER A 71 -16.97 5.82 22.54
N GLY A 72 -15.90 6.59 22.75
CA GLY A 72 -15.59 7.26 24.01
C GLY A 72 -14.79 8.53 23.78
N GLY A 73 -15.41 9.68 24.04
CA GLY A 73 -14.81 11.02 24.02
C GLY A 73 -14.29 11.51 25.39
N TYR A 74 -14.03 12.82 25.46
CA TYR A 74 -13.40 13.66 26.53
C TYR A 74 -11.87 13.76 26.44
N GLY A 75 -11.15 14.89 26.44
CA GLY A 75 -11.47 16.31 26.70
C GLY A 75 -10.44 16.93 27.68
N GLY A 76 -9.75 18.04 27.31
CA GLY A 76 -9.05 18.99 28.24
C GLY A 76 -7.52 19.13 28.09
N THR A 77 -7.00 20.24 27.52
CA THR A 77 -6.26 21.40 28.14
C THR A 77 -4.87 21.05 28.73
N THR A 78 -3.71 21.68 28.50
CA THR A 78 -3.25 23.10 28.41
C THR A 78 -1.77 23.15 27.93
N GLU A 79 -1.29 24.33 27.51
CA GLU A 79 0.13 24.79 27.37
C GLU A 79 0.97 24.15 26.23
N GLY A 80 1.66 24.86 25.33
CA GLY A 80 2.26 26.19 25.37
C GLY A 80 3.78 26.06 25.51
N ILE A 81 4.53 26.14 24.39
CA ILE A 81 5.89 26.70 24.21
C ILE A 81 6.56 26.10 22.95
N ILE A 82 6.91 26.98 22.00
CA ILE A 82 7.81 26.71 20.87
C ILE A 82 9.24 27.10 21.30
N PRO A 83 10.27 26.30 20.98
CA PRO A 83 11.50 26.92 20.52
C PRO A 83 12.06 26.28 19.24
N THR A 84 12.51 27.16 18.35
CA THR A 84 13.16 26.90 17.09
C THR A 84 14.66 26.57 17.23
N SER A 85 15.17 25.84 16.24
CA SER A 85 16.55 25.77 15.72
C SER A 85 17.54 24.73 16.30
N SER A 86 17.91 23.76 15.45
CA SER A 86 19.28 23.58 14.95
C SER A 86 19.35 22.40 13.98
N ILE A 87 19.69 22.71 12.72
CA ILE A 87 19.93 21.76 11.64
C ILE A 87 21.23 20.99 11.94
N LYS A 88 21.15 19.66 12.02
CA LYS A 88 22.29 18.74 11.90
C LYS A 88 21.96 17.67 10.87
N GLY A 89 22.89 17.45 9.94
CA GLY A 89 22.79 16.52 8.80
C GLY A 89 22.63 15.04 9.20
N PRO A 90 22.52 14.13 8.22
CA PRO A 90 22.02 12.78 8.46
C PRO A 90 23.03 11.96 9.26
N ALA A 91 22.66 11.65 10.50
CA ALA A 91 23.31 10.63 11.30
C ALA A 91 22.88 9.25 10.78
N VAL A 92 23.87 8.41 10.42
CA VAL A 92 23.66 6.99 10.15
C VAL A 92 23.20 6.33 11.46
N ARG A 93 21.90 6.05 11.56
CA ARG A 93 21.35 5.27 12.68
C ARG A 93 21.60 3.79 12.43
N LEU A 94 22.43 3.18 13.28
CA LEU A 94 22.54 1.72 13.40
C LEU A 94 21.22 1.17 13.94
N ASN A 95 20.64 0.20 13.22
CA ASN A 95 19.48 -0.55 13.69
C ASN A 95 19.97 -1.76 14.50
N THR A 96 19.71 -1.77 15.80
CA THR A 96 20.11 -2.83 16.75
C THR A 96 19.10 -3.97 16.89
N ASP A 97 17.99 -3.94 16.14
CA ASP A 97 16.86 -4.87 16.35
C ASP A 97 17.05 -6.27 15.72
N PHE A 98 18.26 -6.62 15.28
CA PHE A 98 18.57 -7.95 14.72
C PHE A 98 19.09 -8.98 15.74
N LEU A 99 19.08 -8.67 17.05
CA LEU A 99 19.52 -9.58 18.12
C LEU A 99 18.36 -10.21 18.93
N GLY A 100 17.17 -10.32 18.32
CA GLY A 100 15.99 -10.95 18.93
C GLY A 100 15.73 -12.38 18.46
N ASN A 101 15.93 -13.34 19.36
CA ASN A 101 15.55 -14.76 19.27
C ASN A 101 14.23 -15.04 18.51
N ARG A 102 14.26 -15.98 17.56
CA ARG A 102 13.12 -16.90 17.31
C ARG A 102 13.57 -18.33 17.51
N ARG A 103 13.15 -18.95 18.62
CA ARG A 103 13.13 -20.41 18.79
C ARG A 103 11.86 -20.96 18.14
N ILE A 104 12.01 -22.03 17.36
CA ILE A 104 10.91 -22.90 16.91
C ILE A 104 10.71 -23.98 17.99
N PRO A 105 9.48 -24.35 18.38
CA PRO A 105 9.25 -25.42 19.34
C PRO A 105 9.34 -26.79 18.66
N ASN A 106 10.01 -27.75 19.30
CA ASN A 106 9.92 -29.17 18.97
C ASN A 106 9.40 -29.91 20.21
N GLU A 107 8.29 -30.62 20.08
CA GLU A 107 7.71 -31.50 21.11
C GLU A 107 8.43 -32.87 21.10
N GLY A 108 8.59 -33.48 22.28
CA GLY A 108 8.85 -34.93 22.37
C GLY A 108 9.69 -35.41 23.57
N GLN A 109 9.00 -35.83 24.64
CA GLN A 109 9.30 -36.97 25.55
C GLN A 109 10.44 -36.90 26.62
N GLY A 110 10.02 -37.02 27.89
CA GLY A 110 10.39 -38.18 28.73
C GLY A 110 11.38 -38.02 29.91
N SER A 111 10.83 -37.91 31.13
CA SER A 111 11.20 -38.63 32.38
C SER A 111 12.48 -38.32 33.21
N ASN A 112 12.21 -37.86 34.45
CA ASN A 112 12.71 -38.25 35.79
C ASN A 112 14.17 -38.06 36.32
N MET A 113 14.19 -37.40 37.50
CA MET A 113 14.89 -37.66 38.80
C MET A 113 16.40 -37.34 39.05
N HIS A 114 16.59 -36.38 39.99
CA HIS A 114 17.52 -36.29 41.14
C HIS A 114 18.97 -36.83 41.11
N HIS A 115 19.96 -35.93 41.31
CA HIS A 115 20.85 -35.81 42.51
C HIS A 115 21.77 -34.59 42.31
N GLY A 116 22.08 -33.77 43.34
CA GLY A 116 23.14 -34.01 44.32
C GLY A 116 24.48 -33.44 43.85
N GLY A 117 24.93 -32.34 44.46
CA GLY A 117 25.94 -31.43 43.90
C GLY A 117 27.40 -31.85 44.00
N SER A 118 28.25 -31.14 43.25
CA SER A 118 29.60 -30.64 43.61
C SER A 118 30.25 -29.97 42.40
N ASN A 119 30.81 -28.77 42.61
CA ASN A 119 31.81 -28.07 41.79
C ASN A 119 31.60 -27.97 40.27
N SER A 120 31.07 -26.83 39.82
CA SER A 120 31.22 -26.37 38.43
C SER A 120 31.37 -24.84 38.32
N SER A 121 32.22 -24.24 39.16
CA SER A 121 32.58 -22.82 39.01
C SER A 121 33.60 -22.57 37.87
N MET A 122 34.24 -23.63 37.34
CA MET A 122 35.27 -23.51 36.28
C MET A 122 34.68 -23.56 34.86
N THR A 123 33.55 -24.24 34.65
CA THR A 123 32.94 -24.42 33.32
C THR A 123 32.11 -23.21 32.87
N ALA A 124 31.56 -22.44 33.81
CA ALA A 124 30.84 -21.21 33.49
C ALA A 124 31.78 -20.11 32.99
N GLU A 125 32.98 -19.97 33.56
CA GLU A 125 33.97 -18.98 33.12
C GLU A 125 34.59 -19.33 31.76
N GLU A 126 34.89 -20.60 31.49
CA GLU A 126 35.38 -21.07 30.18
C GLU A 126 34.30 -20.94 29.09
N ALA A 127 33.05 -21.28 29.39
CA ALA A 127 31.94 -21.06 28.47
C ALA A 127 31.70 -19.57 28.21
N THR A 128 31.80 -18.72 29.23
CA THR A 128 31.64 -17.26 29.10
C THR A 128 32.82 -16.63 28.35
N ARG A 129 34.04 -17.13 28.53
CA ARG A 129 35.24 -16.75 27.75
C ARG A 129 35.12 -17.20 26.29
N GLY A 130 34.64 -18.41 26.03
CA GLY A 130 34.38 -18.91 24.67
C GLY A 130 33.35 -18.03 23.94
N VAL A 131 32.25 -17.69 24.60
CA VAL A 131 31.24 -16.77 24.07
C VAL A 131 31.80 -15.36 23.84
N ALA A 132 32.67 -14.86 24.72
CA ALA A 132 33.30 -13.56 24.54
C ALA A 132 34.27 -13.52 23.35
N VAL A 133 35.03 -14.60 23.14
CA VAL A 133 35.95 -14.76 22.00
C VAL A 133 35.17 -14.85 20.68
N GLU A 134 34.11 -15.66 20.62
CA GLU A 134 33.25 -15.76 19.44
C GLU A 134 32.61 -14.40 19.09
N LYS A 135 32.11 -13.68 20.09
CA LYS A 135 31.57 -12.33 19.90
C LYS A 135 32.63 -11.36 19.38
N PHE A 136 33.85 -11.43 19.91
CA PHE A 136 34.97 -10.61 19.43
C PHE A 136 35.31 -10.92 17.97
N ASP A 137 35.36 -12.20 17.59
CA ASP A 137 35.63 -12.62 16.21
C ASP A 137 34.52 -12.19 15.24
N ILE A 138 33.25 -12.24 15.67
CA ILE A 138 32.11 -11.71 14.91
C ILE A 138 32.30 -10.21 14.67
N VAL A 139 32.62 -9.44 15.71
CA VAL A 139 32.85 -7.98 15.59
C VAL A 139 34.04 -7.68 14.68
N LYS A 140 35.13 -8.44 14.79
CA LYS A 140 36.31 -8.30 13.94
C LYS A 140 36.00 -8.58 12.47
N LYS A 141 35.29 -9.68 12.19
CA LYS A 141 34.86 -10.05 10.83
C LYS A 141 33.91 -9.00 10.25
N TRP A 142 32.96 -8.52 11.06
CA TRP A 142 32.05 -7.45 10.67
C TRP A 142 32.79 -6.15 10.34
N GLY A 143 33.74 -5.74 11.18
CA GLY A 143 34.54 -4.53 10.97
C GLY A 143 35.38 -4.61 9.69
N LEU A 144 36.03 -5.75 9.44
CA LEU A 144 36.80 -6.00 8.23
C LEU A 144 35.91 -6.01 6.97
N ASN A 145 34.74 -6.66 7.03
CA ASN A 145 33.78 -6.68 5.94
C ASN A 145 33.27 -5.26 5.62
N THR A 146 32.94 -4.49 6.65
CA THR A 146 32.47 -3.11 6.53
C THR A 146 33.54 -2.23 5.89
N TYR A 147 34.79 -2.36 6.31
CA TYR A 147 35.92 -1.65 5.70
C TYR A 147 36.07 -1.99 4.22
N LYS A 148 36.08 -3.28 3.86
CA LYS A 148 36.17 -3.75 2.46
C LYS A 148 35.05 -3.19 1.59
N CYS A 149 33.80 -3.29 2.05
CA CYS A 149 32.64 -2.78 1.32
C CYS A 149 32.70 -1.25 1.17
N THR A 150 33.17 -0.54 2.19
CA THR A 150 33.35 0.92 2.14
C THR A 150 34.44 1.30 1.14
N LYS A 151 35.60 0.62 1.15
CA LYS A 151 36.68 0.78 0.16
C LYS A 151 36.14 0.54 -1.25
N GLN A 152 35.39 -0.53 -1.46
CA GLN A 152 34.79 -0.88 -2.74
C GLN A 152 33.79 0.18 -3.22
N MET A 153 32.85 0.59 -2.37
CA MET A 153 31.85 1.61 -2.71
C MET A 153 32.49 2.94 -3.11
N ILE A 154 33.54 3.36 -2.39
CA ILE A 154 34.29 4.57 -2.71
C ILE A 154 35.01 4.39 -4.05
N SER A 155 35.70 3.26 -4.25
CA SER A 155 36.40 2.97 -5.50
C SER A 155 35.48 2.98 -6.71
N GLU A 156 34.28 2.40 -6.62
CA GLU A 156 33.25 2.45 -7.67
C GLU A 156 32.85 3.89 -7.99
N ARG A 157 32.59 4.72 -6.98
CA ARG A 157 32.19 6.13 -7.19
C ARG A 157 33.26 6.98 -7.88
N PHE A 158 34.54 6.67 -7.66
CA PHE A 158 35.65 7.35 -8.31
C PHE A 158 36.07 6.70 -9.65
N GLY A 159 35.33 5.70 -10.14
CA GLY A 159 35.66 4.98 -11.38
C GLY A 159 36.92 4.14 -11.31
N ARG A 160 37.40 3.82 -10.10
CA ARG A 160 38.61 3.03 -9.84
C ARG A 160 38.32 1.58 -9.47
N GLY A 161 37.07 1.25 -9.16
CA GLY A 161 36.60 -0.09 -8.83
C GLY A 161 35.72 -0.68 -9.91
N SER A 162 35.90 -1.97 -10.20
CA SER A 162 35.00 -2.72 -11.07
C SER A 162 33.68 -3.03 -10.34
N ARG A 163 32.54 -2.68 -10.96
CA ARG A 163 31.19 -2.92 -10.43
C ARG A 163 30.53 -4.07 -11.19
N THR A 164 29.93 -5.01 -10.45
CA THR A 164 29.08 -6.03 -11.06
C THR A 164 27.73 -5.43 -11.48
N VAL A 165 27.28 -5.71 -12.70
CA VAL A 165 26.07 -5.12 -13.28
C VAL A 165 25.18 -6.20 -13.88
N ASP A 166 23.89 -6.17 -13.56
CA ASP A 166 22.84 -6.94 -14.21
C ASP A 166 21.80 -5.96 -14.77
N LEU A 167 21.93 -5.63 -16.05
CA LEU A 167 21.14 -4.58 -16.69
C LEU A 167 19.63 -4.90 -16.70
N GLU A 168 19.28 -6.17 -16.89
CA GLU A 168 17.88 -6.60 -16.93
C GLU A 168 17.27 -6.50 -15.53
N LEU A 169 17.95 -7.04 -14.52
CA LEU A 169 17.45 -7.00 -13.15
C LEU A 169 17.40 -5.56 -12.60
N GLU A 170 18.39 -4.73 -12.91
CA GLU A 170 18.39 -3.30 -12.54
C GLU A 170 17.21 -2.55 -13.17
N ALA A 171 16.90 -2.81 -14.44
CA ALA A 171 15.74 -2.22 -15.09
C ALA A 171 14.42 -2.66 -14.42
N GLN A 172 14.28 -3.94 -14.09
CA GLN A 172 13.09 -4.45 -13.39
C GLN A 172 12.94 -3.86 -11.99
N ILE A 173 14.04 -3.71 -11.24
CA ILE A 173 14.06 -3.06 -9.91
C ILE A 173 13.62 -1.60 -10.02
N GLU A 174 14.09 -0.86 -11.03
CA GLU A 174 13.70 0.54 -11.20
C GLU A 174 12.22 0.69 -11.55
N VAL A 175 11.69 -0.18 -12.41
CA VAL A 175 10.25 -0.25 -12.70
C VAL A 175 9.44 -0.52 -11.43
N LEU A 176 9.90 -1.42 -10.55
CA LEU A 176 9.26 -1.66 -9.26
C LEU A 176 9.27 -0.41 -8.38
N ARG A 177 10.42 0.27 -8.24
CA ARG A 177 10.55 1.48 -7.43
C ARG A 177 9.63 2.60 -7.92
N GLU A 178 9.58 2.83 -9.22
CA GLU A 178 8.67 3.79 -9.85
C GLU A 178 7.20 3.40 -9.63
N THR A 179 6.86 2.12 -9.81
CA THR A 179 5.49 1.63 -9.58
C THR A 179 5.06 1.82 -8.13
N LYS A 180 5.93 1.52 -7.17
CA LYS A 180 5.65 1.76 -5.74
C LYS A 180 5.37 3.23 -5.47
N ARG A 181 6.22 4.15 -5.97
CA ARG A 181 6.03 5.61 -5.81
C ARG A 181 4.68 6.07 -6.38
N LYS A 182 4.30 5.57 -7.56
CA LYS A 182 2.99 5.87 -8.17
C LYS A 182 1.83 5.37 -7.31
N TYR A 183 1.93 4.17 -6.76
CA TYR A 183 0.86 3.60 -5.92
C TYR A 183 0.79 4.27 -4.54
N GLU A 184 1.91 4.73 -3.99
CA GLU A 184 1.94 5.59 -2.80
C GLU A 184 1.18 6.89 -3.04
N ASN A 185 1.37 7.51 -4.21
CA ASN A 185 0.62 8.70 -4.58
C ASN A 185 -0.89 8.42 -4.71
N VAL A 186 -1.28 7.33 -5.37
CA VAL A 186 -2.69 6.89 -5.44
C VAL A 186 -3.26 6.68 -4.03
N LEU A 187 -2.52 6.02 -3.14
CA LEU A 187 -2.92 5.80 -1.77
C LEU A 187 -3.07 7.11 -0.98
N HIS A 188 -2.18 8.07 -1.20
CA HIS A 188 -2.27 9.40 -0.61
C HIS A 188 -3.54 10.14 -1.07
N LEU A 189 -3.80 10.16 -2.37
CA LEU A 189 -4.98 10.79 -2.95
C LEU A 189 -6.28 10.10 -2.49
N ALA A 190 -6.31 8.78 -2.42
CA ALA A 190 -7.46 8.03 -1.94
C ALA A 190 -7.77 8.35 -0.47
N ARG A 191 -6.75 8.49 0.39
CA ARG A 191 -6.94 8.93 1.78
C ARG A 191 -7.48 10.36 1.86
N ALA A 192 -6.95 11.27 1.05
CA ALA A 192 -7.45 12.64 1.00
C ALA A 192 -8.92 12.67 0.56
N LEU A 193 -9.26 11.90 -0.47
CA LEU A 193 -10.64 11.72 -0.93
C LEU A 193 -11.55 11.19 0.18
N THR A 194 -11.15 10.12 0.87
CA THR A 194 -11.91 9.57 2.00
C THR A 194 -12.17 10.63 3.07
N ASN A 195 -11.14 11.39 3.46
CA ASN A 195 -11.24 12.39 4.52
C ASN A 195 -12.18 13.53 4.12
N HIS A 196 -12.03 14.08 2.91
CA HIS A 196 -12.89 15.16 2.42
C HIS A 196 -14.33 14.68 2.26
N PHE A 197 -14.52 13.47 1.73
CA PHE A 197 -15.85 12.91 1.55
C PHE A 197 -16.51 12.58 2.89
N TYR A 198 -15.74 12.14 3.89
CA TYR A 198 -16.22 11.96 5.27
C TYR A 198 -16.74 13.29 5.83
N SER A 199 -15.95 14.36 5.75
CA SER A 199 -16.37 15.69 6.18
C SER A 199 -17.64 16.17 5.46
N MET A 200 -17.73 15.94 4.14
CA MET A 200 -18.92 16.25 3.37
C MET A 200 -20.16 15.52 3.90
N VAL A 201 -20.08 14.21 4.12
CA VAL A 201 -21.20 13.40 4.65
C VAL A 201 -21.63 13.88 6.04
N GLN A 202 -20.67 14.23 6.92
CA GLN A 202 -21.00 14.78 8.24
C GLN A 202 -21.73 16.13 8.14
N THR A 203 -21.31 17.02 7.23
CA THR A 203 -22.00 18.28 6.98
C THR A 203 -23.39 18.06 6.40
N GLN A 204 -23.55 17.12 5.47
CA GLN A 204 -24.87 16.74 4.93
C GLN A 204 -25.81 16.24 6.03
N HIS A 205 -25.30 15.45 7.00
CA HIS A 205 -26.09 14.98 8.13
C HIS A 205 -26.60 16.16 8.97
N ALA A 206 -25.70 17.04 9.41
CA ALA A 206 -26.06 18.21 10.21
C ALA A 206 -27.04 19.15 9.48
N LEU A 207 -26.85 19.31 8.17
CA LEU A 207 -27.74 20.12 7.34
C LEU A 207 -29.13 19.47 7.22
N GLY A 208 -29.18 18.15 7.03
CA GLY A 208 -30.42 17.38 6.99
C GLY A 208 -31.22 17.47 8.30
N ASP A 209 -30.55 17.38 9.45
CA ASP A 209 -31.17 17.52 10.77
C ASP A 209 -31.73 18.93 10.98
N THR A 210 -30.97 19.95 10.58
CA THR A 210 -31.39 21.36 10.69
C THR A 210 -32.61 21.63 9.82
N PHE A 211 -32.63 21.12 8.57
CA PHE A 211 -33.81 21.23 7.71
C PHE A 211 -35.01 20.47 8.26
N ALA A 212 -34.81 19.28 8.84
CA ALA A 212 -35.91 18.53 9.45
C ALA A 212 -36.54 19.29 10.63
N ASP A 213 -35.72 19.94 11.46
CA ASP A 213 -36.17 20.77 12.59
C ASP A 213 -36.96 22.00 12.11
N LEU A 214 -36.43 22.73 11.10
CA LEU A 214 -37.10 23.89 10.53
C LEU A 214 -38.41 23.52 9.83
N SER A 215 -38.48 22.37 9.17
CA SER A 215 -39.72 21.86 8.56
C SER A 215 -40.85 21.72 9.58
N GLN A 216 -40.54 21.31 10.82
CA GLN A 216 -41.54 21.17 11.89
C GLN A 216 -41.93 22.51 12.53
N LYS A 217 -41.02 23.49 12.52
CA LYS A 217 -41.18 24.77 13.22
C LYS A 217 -41.67 25.92 12.33
N SER A 218 -41.60 25.77 11.01
CA SER A 218 -42.01 26.79 10.04
C SER A 218 -43.10 26.25 9.12
N PRO A 219 -44.39 26.29 9.54
CA PRO A 219 -45.50 25.74 8.76
C PRO A 219 -45.59 26.30 7.33
N GLU A 220 -45.19 27.56 7.12
CA GLU A 220 -45.21 28.22 5.81
C GLU A 220 -44.16 27.69 4.83
N LEU A 221 -43.10 27.07 5.35
CA LEU A 221 -41.96 26.54 4.57
C LEU A 221 -41.73 25.03 4.84
N ARG A 222 -42.73 24.38 5.43
CA ARG A 222 -42.61 23.02 5.95
C ARG A 222 -42.19 22.05 4.87
N ASP A 223 -42.79 22.15 3.69
CA ASP A 223 -42.57 21.23 2.59
C ASP A 223 -41.20 21.45 1.97
N GLU A 224 -40.78 22.69 1.73
CA GLU A 224 -39.47 23.06 1.20
C GLU A 224 -38.35 22.52 2.08
N PHE A 225 -38.42 22.79 3.39
CA PHE A 225 -37.45 22.26 4.34
C PHE A 225 -37.52 20.73 4.43
N GLY A 226 -38.71 20.14 4.39
CA GLY A 226 -38.90 18.69 4.42
C GLY A 226 -38.23 17.97 3.25
N TYR A 227 -38.42 18.45 2.01
CA TYR A 227 -37.81 17.84 0.83
C TYR A 227 -36.28 17.94 0.84
N ASN A 228 -35.75 19.08 1.29
CA ASN A 228 -34.31 19.27 1.43
C ASN A 228 -33.74 18.36 2.54
N ALA A 229 -34.43 18.21 3.67
CA ALA A 229 -34.03 17.32 4.75
C ALA A 229 -33.92 15.87 4.27
N GLU A 230 -34.94 15.37 3.58
CA GLU A 230 -34.95 14.00 3.06
C GLU A 230 -33.88 13.77 1.98
N THR A 231 -33.63 14.76 1.12
CA THR A 231 -32.53 14.70 0.15
C THR A 231 -31.17 14.58 0.84
N GLN A 232 -30.92 15.35 1.90
CA GLN A 232 -29.65 15.25 2.62
C GLN A 232 -29.49 13.91 3.35
N LYS A 233 -30.52 13.43 4.05
CA LYS A 233 -30.48 12.11 4.73
C LYS A 233 -30.17 10.97 3.76
N LEU A 234 -30.76 11.03 2.57
CA LEU A 234 -30.53 10.06 1.52
C LEU A 234 -29.07 10.05 1.04
N LEU A 235 -28.53 11.23 0.74
CA LEU A 235 -27.13 11.39 0.32
C LEU A 235 -26.17 10.89 1.40
N CYS A 236 -26.47 11.13 2.68
CA CYS A 236 -25.71 10.61 3.81
C CYS A 236 -25.68 9.08 3.82
N LYS A 237 -26.85 8.43 3.75
CA LYS A 237 -26.96 6.96 3.78
C LYS A 237 -26.14 6.30 2.66
N ASN A 238 -26.26 6.81 1.44
CA ASN A 238 -25.49 6.28 0.32
C ASN A 238 -24.00 6.65 0.46
N GLY A 239 -23.69 7.81 1.02
CA GLY A 239 -22.34 8.29 1.30
C GLY A 239 -21.59 7.42 2.30
N GLU A 240 -22.24 6.96 3.36
CA GLU A 240 -21.65 6.00 4.32
C GLU A 240 -21.24 4.69 3.66
N THR A 241 -22.07 4.17 2.75
CA THR A 241 -21.75 2.96 1.99
C THR A 241 -20.53 3.17 1.10
N LEU A 242 -20.46 4.30 0.38
CA LEU A 242 -19.31 4.65 -0.44
C LEU A 242 -18.04 4.85 0.41
N LEU A 243 -18.14 5.50 1.58
CA LEU A 243 -17.02 5.65 2.51
C LEU A 243 -16.45 4.29 2.94
N GLY A 244 -17.30 3.31 3.22
CA GLY A 244 -16.88 1.94 3.51
C GLY A 244 -16.07 1.33 2.37
N ALA A 245 -16.55 1.48 1.13
CA ALA A 245 -15.87 0.97 -0.06
C ALA A 245 -14.51 1.65 -0.32
N ILE A 246 -14.43 2.98 -0.19
CA ILE A 246 -13.16 3.71 -0.37
C ILE A 246 -12.16 3.34 0.73
N ASN A 247 -12.61 3.21 1.99
CA ASN A 247 -11.73 2.75 3.08
C ASN A 247 -11.19 1.33 2.84
N PHE A 248 -12.01 0.42 2.33
CA PHE A 248 -11.58 -0.92 1.95
C PHE A 248 -10.53 -0.89 0.82
N PHE A 249 -10.72 -0.04 -0.19
CA PHE A 249 -9.74 0.20 -1.23
C PHE A 249 -8.42 0.71 -0.65
N VAL A 250 -8.45 1.75 0.18
CA VAL A 250 -7.27 2.34 0.85
C VAL A 250 -6.50 1.28 1.64
N SER A 251 -7.19 0.44 2.43
CA SER A 251 -6.56 -0.63 3.22
C SER A 251 -5.88 -1.68 2.34
N SER A 252 -6.54 -2.07 1.25
CA SER A 252 -6.02 -3.06 0.30
C SER A 252 -4.78 -2.55 -0.44
N ILE A 253 -4.81 -1.31 -0.94
CA ILE A 253 -3.66 -0.68 -1.61
C ILE A 253 -2.51 -0.47 -0.61
N ASN A 254 -2.81 -0.05 0.62
CA ASN A 254 -1.80 0.08 1.68
C ASN A 254 -1.09 -1.25 1.96
N THR A 255 -1.81 -2.37 1.97
CA THR A 255 -1.21 -3.70 2.14
C THR A 255 -0.30 -4.06 0.97
N LEU A 256 -0.76 -3.86 -0.27
CA LEU A 256 0.06 -4.11 -1.47
C LEU A 256 1.36 -3.30 -1.44
N VAL A 257 1.29 -2.01 -1.15
CA VAL A 257 2.42 -1.08 -1.19
C VAL A 257 3.36 -1.23 0.00
N ASN A 258 2.83 -1.21 1.23
CA ASN A 258 3.64 -1.12 2.44
C ASN A 258 3.98 -2.48 3.06
N LYS A 259 3.38 -3.58 2.57
CA LYS A 259 3.73 -4.95 2.99
C LYS A 259 4.31 -5.74 1.84
N THR A 260 3.54 -5.96 0.77
CA THR A 260 3.93 -6.87 -0.31
C THR A 260 5.11 -6.34 -1.13
N MET A 261 5.06 -5.08 -1.58
CA MET A 261 6.17 -4.48 -2.33
C MET A 261 7.40 -4.26 -1.43
N GLU A 262 7.21 -3.89 -0.16
CA GLU A 262 8.32 -3.67 0.77
C GLU A 262 9.08 -4.97 1.09
N ASP A 263 8.40 -6.12 1.19
CA ASP A 263 9.07 -7.43 1.33
C ASP A 263 10.02 -7.74 0.15
N THR A 264 9.59 -7.42 -1.07
CA THR A 264 10.45 -7.59 -2.26
C THR A 264 11.61 -6.58 -2.26
N LEU A 265 11.35 -5.31 -1.90
CA LEU A 265 12.39 -4.30 -1.77
C LEU A 265 13.41 -4.62 -0.68
N MET A 266 13.01 -5.29 0.39
CA MET A 266 13.93 -5.77 1.42
C MET A 266 14.89 -6.81 0.86
N THR A 267 14.40 -7.77 0.06
CA THR A 267 15.27 -8.74 -0.63
C THR A 267 16.20 -8.07 -1.65
N ILE A 268 15.71 -7.05 -2.36
CA ILE A 268 16.55 -6.24 -3.26
C ILE A 268 17.69 -5.55 -2.49
N LYS A 269 17.42 -4.96 -1.32
CA LYS A 269 18.47 -4.36 -0.47
C LYS A 269 19.51 -5.40 -0.05
N MET A 270 19.08 -6.62 0.28
CA MET A 270 20.00 -7.73 0.61
C MET A 270 20.86 -8.13 -0.59
N TYR A 271 20.27 -8.22 -1.78
CA TYR A 271 20.96 -8.47 -3.05
C TYR A 271 21.99 -7.37 -3.36
N GLU A 272 21.61 -6.09 -3.28
CA GLU A 272 22.51 -4.96 -3.54
C GLU A 272 23.70 -4.95 -2.58
N ASN A 273 23.47 -5.29 -1.30
CA ASN A 273 24.54 -5.43 -0.32
C ASN A 273 25.44 -6.65 -0.64
N ALA A 274 24.86 -7.79 -1.02
CA ALA A 274 25.63 -8.97 -1.39
C ALA A 274 26.48 -8.74 -2.65
N ARG A 275 25.99 -7.96 -3.62
CA ARG A 275 26.74 -7.52 -4.80
C ARG A 275 27.96 -6.68 -4.42
N LEU A 276 27.79 -5.73 -3.50
CA LEU A 276 28.89 -4.90 -3.00
C LEU A 276 29.94 -5.73 -2.24
N GLU A 277 29.49 -6.67 -1.40
CA GLU A 277 30.40 -7.61 -0.72
C GLU A 277 31.17 -8.46 -1.73
N PHE A 278 30.48 -9.07 -2.70
CA PHE A 278 31.10 -9.86 -3.76
C PHE A 278 32.17 -9.08 -4.51
N ASP A 279 31.86 -7.86 -4.94
CA ASP A 279 32.81 -6.97 -5.62
C ASP A 279 34.03 -6.65 -4.74
N ALA A 280 33.82 -6.41 -3.44
CA ALA A 280 34.91 -6.11 -2.51
C ALA A 280 35.86 -7.31 -2.28
N TYR A 281 35.33 -8.53 -2.14
CA TYR A 281 36.17 -9.73 -2.00
C TYR A 281 36.80 -10.17 -3.32
N ARG A 282 36.19 -9.87 -4.46
CA ARG A 282 36.82 -10.02 -5.77
C ARG A 282 38.05 -9.12 -5.88
N ALA A 283 37.91 -7.83 -5.58
CA ALA A 283 39.01 -6.87 -5.64
C ALA A 283 40.16 -7.23 -4.69
N ASP A 284 39.86 -7.70 -3.47
CA ASP A 284 40.86 -8.14 -2.49
C ASP A 284 41.66 -9.37 -2.98
N LEU A 285 40.98 -10.33 -3.61
CA LEU A 285 41.61 -11.50 -4.22
C LEU A 285 42.49 -11.12 -5.42
N GLU A 286 42.03 -10.21 -6.27
CA GLU A 286 42.79 -9.67 -7.39
C GLU A 286 44.04 -8.93 -6.89
N GLU A 287 43.92 -8.10 -5.85
CA GLU A 287 45.03 -7.36 -5.20
C GLU A 287 46.08 -8.32 -4.63
N LEU A 288 45.66 -9.37 -3.92
CA LEU A 288 46.57 -10.39 -3.38
C LEU A 288 47.28 -11.19 -4.48
N ASN A 289 46.61 -11.44 -5.60
CA ASN A 289 47.21 -12.18 -6.72
C ASN A 289 48.32 -11.42 -7.45
N MET A 290 48.39 -10.10 -7.30
CA MET A 290 49.49 -9.28 -7.82
C MET A 290 50.72 -9.26 -6.89
N GLY A 291 50.60 -9.83 -5.69
CA GLY A 291 51.68 -9.93 -4.71
C GLY A 291 52.69 -11.05 -4.99
N PRO A 292 53.78 -11.10 -4.20
CA PRO A 292 54.79 -12.17 -4.30
C PRO A 292 54.20 -13.55 -3.98
N ARG A 293 54.74 -14.61 -4.60
CA ARG A 293 54.25 -15.99 -4.43
C ARG A 293 55.01 -16.77 -3.35
N ASP A 294 55.28 -16.13 -2.22
CA ASP A 294 55.86 -16.79 -1.04
C ASP A 294 54.81 -17.63 -0.29
N ALA A 295 55.26 -18.52 0.61
CA ALA A 295 54.37 -19.44 1.32
C ALA A 295 53.28 -18.75 2.16
N VAL A 296 53.58 -17.58 2.75
CA VAL A 296 52.63 -16.82 3.58
C VAL A 296 51.57 -16.17 2.68
N THR A 297 52.01 -15.56 1.58
CA THR A 297 51.11 -14.92 0.61
C THR A 297 50.22 -15.96 -0.08
N MET A 298 50.77 -17.14 -0.41
CA MET A 298 49.99 -18.25 -0.97
C MET A 298 48.88 -18.73 -0.02
N ALA A 299 49.16 -18.88 1.28
CA ALA A 299 48.14 -19.23 2.27
C ALA A 299 47.03 -18.15 2.38
N ARG A 300 47.39 -16.86 2.28
CA ARG A 300 46.42 -15.76 2.27
C ARG A 300 45.57 -15.74 1.01
N ILE A 301 46.14 -16.05 -0.15
CA ILE A 301 45.41 -16.18 -1.42
C ILE A 301 44.40 -17.31 -1.34
N GLU A 302 44.79 -18.47 -0.79
CA GLU A 302 43.86 -19.60 -0.59
C GLU A 302 42.67 -19.21 0.30
N ALA A 303 42.94 -18.54 1.42
CA ALA A 303 41.88 -18.03 2.31
C ALA A 303 40.98 -16.99 1.60
N ALA A 304 41.57 -16.08 0.84
CA ALA A 304 40.81 -15.08 0.06
C ALA A 304 39.96 -15.72 -1.03
N GLN A 305 40.44 -16.77 -1.68
CA GLN A 305 39.70 -17.55 -2.68
C GLN A 305 38.45 -18.19 -2.08
N GLN A 306 38.56 -18.75 -0.87
CA GLN A 306 37.41 -19.30 -0.16
C GLN A 306 36.38 -18.22 0.19
N GLN A 307 36.82 -17.06 0.69
CA GLN A 307 35.90 -15.95 0.98
C GLN A 307 35.22 -15.41 -0.28
N TYR A 308 35.97 -15.26 -1.38
CA TYR A 308 35.41 -14.89 -2.68
C TYR A 308 34.29 -15.84 -3.10
N GLN A 309 34.51 -17.16 -3.00
CA GLN A 309 33.49 -18.14 -3.37
C GLN A 309 32.23 -18.04 -2.50
N ILE A 310 32.38 -17.88 -1.18
CA ILE A 310 31.25 -17.71 -0.24
C ILE A 310 30.40 -16.48 -0.63
N HIS A 311 31.05 -15.35 -0.90
CA HIS A 311 30.34 -14.12 -1.27
C HIS A 311 29.74 -14.18 -2.68
N LYS A 312 30.39 -14.87 -3.62
CA LYS A 312 29.85 -15.16 -4.95
C LYS A 312 28.58 -16.01 -4.87
N ASP A 313 28.60 -17.10 -4.10
CA ASP A 313 27.44 -17.98 -3.94
C ASP A 313 26.28 -17.25 -3.25
N LYS A 314 26.57 -16.39 -2.27
CA LYS A 314 25.58 -15.52 -1.63
C LYS A 314 24.95 -14.55 -2.62
N TYR A 315 25.76 -13.89 -3.44
CA TYR A 315 25.30 -12.96 -4.47
C TYR A 315 24.41 -13.66 -5.51
N GLU A 316 24.84 -14.78 -6.10
CA GLU A 316 24.06 -15.49 -7.12
C GLU A 316 22.74 -16.04 -6.55
N ARG A 317 22.74 -16.52 -5.31
CA ARG A 317 21.49 -16.94 -4.63
C ARG A 317 20.51 -15.77 -4.51
N LEU A 318 20.95 -14.64 -3.97
CA LEU A 318 20.09 -13.47 -3.79
C LEU A 318 19.64 -12.87 -5.13
N ARG A 319 20.47 -12.94 -6.17
CA ARG A 319 20.10 -12.55 -7.54
C ARG A 319 18.93 -13.40 -8.07
N SER A 320 19.00 -14.71 -7.86
CA SER A 320 17.89 -15.63 -8.18
C SER A 320 16.64 -15.33 -7.35
N ASP A 321 16.80 -15.12 -6.04
CA ASP A 321 15.69 -14.82 -5.13
C ASP A 321 14.95 -13.54 -5.55
N VAL A 322 15.67 -12.47 -5.89
CA VAL A 322 15.07 -11.21 -6.39
C VAL A 322 14.32 -11.46 -7.70
N SER A 323 14.93 -12.17 -8.64
CA SER A 323 14.31 -12.49 -9.94
C SER A 323 13.00 -13.25 -9.77
N ILE A 324 12.95 -14.20 -8.84
CA ILE A 324 11.74 -14.97 -8.52
C ILE A 324 10.70 -14.09 -7.83
N LYS A 325 11.10 -13.32 -6.81
CA LYS A 325 10.19 -12.43 -6.07
C LYS A 325 9.55 -11.38 -6.97
N LEU A 326 10.30 -10.79 -7.91
CA LEU A 326 9.76 -9.83 -8.86
C LEU A 326 8.64 -10.43 -9.72
N LYS A 327 8.80 -11.68 -10.20
CA LYS A 327 7.76 -12.38 -10.97
C LYS A 327 6.49 -12.62 -10.14
N PHE A 328 6.65 -13.14 -8.91
CA PHE A 328 5.52 -13.35 -8.00
C PHE A 328 4.82 -12.04 -7.62
N LEU A 329 5.59 -10.98 -7.38
CA LEU A 329 5.06 -9.66 -7.07
C LEU A 329 4.26 -9.10 -8.24
N GLU A 330 4.74 -9.24 -9.47
CA GLU A 330 4.04 -8.76 -10.66
C GLU A 330 2.67 -9.43 -10.81
N GLU A 331 2.62 -10.76 -10.69
CA GLU A 331 1.35 -11.49 -10.71
C GLU A 331 0.39 -11.06 -9.59
N ASN A 332 0.90 -10.94 -8.36
CA ASN A 332 0.09 -10.54 -7.21
C ASN A 332 -0.43 -9.11 -7.37
N LYS A 333 0.43 -8.18 -7.80
CA LYS A 333 0.10 -6.78 -8.08
C LYS A 333 -1.04 -6.68 -9.08
N VAL A 334 -0.94 -7.35 -10.23
CA VAL A 334 -1.98 -7.33 -11.25
C VAL A 334 -3.31 -7.86 -10.70
N LYS A 335 -3.29 -8.99 -9.99
CA LYS A 335 -4.51 -9.59 -9.39
C LYS A 335 -5.17 -8.65 -8.37
N VAL A 336 -4.39 -8.08 -7.46
CA VAL A 336 -4.90 -7.16 -6.44
C VAL A 336 -5.44 -5.89 -7.09
N MET A 337 -4.65 -5.24 -7.95
CA MET A 337 -5.05 -3.98 -8.57
C MET A 337 -6.27 -4.12 -9.46
N HIS A 338 -6.37 -5.21 -10.25
CA HIS A 338 -7.55 -5.47 -11.06
C HIS A 338 -8.83 -5.52 -10.20
N LYS A 339 -8.81 -6.32 -9.13
CA LYS A 339 -9.95 -6.43 -8.21
C LYS A 339 -10.27 -5.11 -7.53
N GLN A 340 -9.26 -4.42 -6.99
CA GLN A 340 -9.46 -3.20 -6.21
C GLN A 340 -9.93 -2.02 -7.07
N LEU A 341 -9.39 -1.87 -8.29
CA LEU A 341 -9.84 -0.82 -9.22
C LEU A 341 -11.29 -1.05 -9.68
N LEU A 342 -11.67 -2.29 -9.94
CA LEU A 342 -13.05 -2.62 -10.31
C LEU A 342 -14.04 -2.35 -9.17
N LEU A 343 -13.71 -2.80 -7.95
CA LEU A 343 -14.56 -2.54 -6.78
C LEU A 343 -14.70 -1.04 -6.48
N PHE A 344 -13.60 -0.29 -6.59
CA PHE A 344 -13.61 1.16 -6.41
C PHE A 344 -14.51 1.85 -7.45
N HIS A 345 -14.34 1.51 -8.74
CA HIS A 345 -15.18 2.05 -9.81
C HIS A 345 -16.65 1.72 -9.60
N ASN A 346 -16.99 0.46 -9.32
CA ASN A 346 -18.37 0.03 -9.11
C ASN A 346 -19.01 0.75 -7.93
N ALA A 347 -18.28 0.96 -6.83
CA ALA A 347 -18.79 1.70 -5.68
C ALA A 347 -19.10 3.17 -6.03
N ILE A 348 -18.21 3.83 -6.77
CA ILE A 348 -18.39 5.22 -7.22
C ILE A 348 -19.61 5.31 -8.15
N SER A 349 -19.69 4.44 -9.16
CA SER A 349 -20.81 4.41 -10.11
C SER A 349 -22.14 4.12 -9.41
N ALA A 350 -22.16 3.16 -8.48
CA ALA A 350 -23.36 2.84 -7.70
C ALA A 350 -23.82 4.00 -6.81
N TYR A 351 -22.89 4.74 -6.20
CA TYR A 351 -23.23 5.93 -5.40
C TYR A 351 -23.95 6.98 -6.25
N PHE A 352 -23.38 7.36 -7.40
CA PHE A 352 -23.98 8.38 -8.25
C PHE A 352 -25.28 7.92 -8.90
N ALA A 353 -25.34 6.69 -9.41
CA ALA A 353 -26.56 6.14 -10.01
C ALA A 353 -27.70 6.00 -8.99
N GLY A 354 -27.39 5.48 -7.78
CA GLY A 354 -28.36 5.34 -6.70
C GLY A 354 -28.92 6.69 -6.24
N ASN A 355 -28.05 7.70 -6.10
CA ASN A 355 -28.47 9.06 -5.77
C ASN A 355 -29.34 9.69 -6.87
N GLN A 356 -29.00 9.50 -8.15
CA GLN A 356 -29.78 10.03 -9.26
C GLN A 356 -31.20 9.49 -9.27
N GLN A 357 -31.36 8.16 -9.16
CA GLN A 357 -32.67 7.50 -9.18
C GLN A 357 -33.57 8.00 -8.05
N GLN A 358 -33.02 8.16 -6.86
CA GLN A 358 -33.77 8.59 -5.69
C GLN A 358 -34.06 10.11 -5.71
N LEU A 359 -33.13 10.93 -6.21
CA LEU A 359 -33.35 12.36 -6.38
C LEU A 359 -34.45 12.65 -7.42
N GLU A 360 -34.51 11.87 -8.50
CA GLU A 360 -35.59 11.99 -9.49
C GLU A 360 -36.97 11.71 -8.86
N GLN A 361 -37.05 10.77 -7.92
CA GLN A 361 -38.27 10.49 -7.16
C GLN A 361 -38.65 11.67 -6.26
N THR A 362 -37.69 12.29 -5.57
CA THR A 362 -37.93 13.47 -4.73
C THR A 362 -38.37 14.68 -5.57
N LEU A 363 -37.77 14.91 -6.74
CA LEU A 363 -38.14 16.00 -7.65
C LEU A 363 -39.58 15.89 -8.16
N LYS A 364 -40.03 14.66 -8.47
CA LYS A 364 -41.44 14.41 -8.82
C LYS A 364 -42.40 14.82 -7.70
N GLN A 365 -42.02 14.67 -6.43
CA GLN A 365 -42.83 15.10 -5.29
C GLN A 365 -42.83 16.63 -5.11
N PHE A 366 -41.67 17.26 -5.32
CA PHE A 366 -41.50 18.72 -5.23
C PHE A 366 -42.39 19.47 -6.24
N ASN A 367 -42.40 19.02 -7.50
CA ASN A 367 -43.14 19.69 -8.58
C ASN A 367 -44.67 19.55 -8.47
N ILE A 368 -45.19 18.64 -7.63
CA ILE A 368 -46.62 18.43 -7.46
C ILE A 368 -47.21 19.28 -6.30
N LYS A 369 -46.39 19.72 -5.34
CA LYS A 369 -46.88 20.24 -4.05
C LYS A 369 -46.63 21.72 -3.77
N LEU A 370 -45.75 22.40 -4.49
CA LEU A 370 -45.47 23.81 -4.22
C LEU A 370 -46.52 24.74 -4.84
N LYS A 371 -47.57 25.04 -4.07
CA LYS A 371 -48.36 26.27 -4.26
C LYS A 371 -47.57 27.45 -3.68
N PRO A 372 -47.57 28.64 -4.33
CA PRO A 372 -46.83 29.78 -3.81
C PRO A 372 -47.30 30.14 -2.38
N PRO A 373 -46.37 30.35 -1.43
CA PRO A 373 -46.70 30.80 -0.09
C PRO A 373 -47.51 32.10 -0.16
N GLY A 374 -48.70 32.12 0.44
CA GLY A 374 -49.56 33.31 0.44
C GLY A 374 -50.58 33.40 -0.70
N ALA A 375 -50.75 32.36 -1.55
CA ALA A 375 -51.78 32.38 -2.59
C ALA A 375 -53.23 32.58 -2.07
N ASP A 376 -53.48 32.24 -0.80
CA ASP A 376 -54.81 32.30 -0.18
C ASP A 376 -54.99 33.52 0.77
N LYS A 377 -53.95 34.36 0.97
CA LYS A 377 -54.02 35.55 1.84
C LYS A 377 -53.44 36.77 1.11
N PRO A 378 -54.20 37.88 0.99
CA PRO A 378 -53.70 39.09 0.33
C PRO A 378 -52.41 39.58 0.99
N SER A 379 -51.54 40.17 0.19
CA SER A 379 -50.35 40.83 0.73
C SER A 379 -50.78 41.92 1.71
N TRP A 380 -50.05 42.15 2.80
CA TRP A 380 -50.38 43.24 3.74
C TRP A 380 -50.42 44.62 3.05
N LEU A 381 -49.74 44.77 1.91
CA LEU A 381 -49.80 45.96 1.05
C LEU A 381 -51.11 46.13 0.27
N GLU A 382 -51.91 45.07 0.14
CA GLU A 382 -53.23 45.09 -0.52
C GLU A 382 -54.37 45.35 0.47
N GLU A 383 -54.10 45.36 1.79
CA GLU A 383 -55.06 45.63 2.87
C GLU A 383 -55.03 47.10 3.37
N GLN A 384 -54.24 47.99 2.75
CA GLN A 384 -54.17 49.44 3.00
C GLN A 384 -54.67 50.22 1.78
#